data_AF-A0A7C2VQM2-F1
#
_entry.id   AF-A0A7C2VQM2-F1
#
_cell.length_a   1.000
_cell.length_b   1.000
_cell.length_c   1.000
_cell.angle_alpha   90.00
_cell.angle_beta   90.00
_cell.angle_gamma   90.00
#
_symmetry.space_group_name_H-M   'P 1'
#
loop_
_entity.id
_entity.type
_entity.pdbx_description
1 polymer ?
#
loop_
_entity_poly.entity_id
_entity_poly.type
_entity_poly.pdbx_seq_one_letter_code
_entity_poly.pdbx_strand_id
1 'polypeptide(L)' 'MRIIAQCPGCGNRWLLDSGVADRRIKCLKCHRLFKVPKLDEVPKAVKVIKRAKGTIYVDEAGKIYG' A
#
# COMPACT_ATOMS: atom_id res chain seq x y z
N MET A 1 -11.62 -9.54 -8.66
CA MET A 1 -10.73 -8.51 -9.24
C MET A 1 -9.29 -8.90 -8.95
N ARG A 2 -8.28 -8.38 -9.67
CA ARG A 2 -6.87 -8.69 -9.40
C ARG A 2 -6.14 -7.43 -8.90
N ILE A 3 -5.29 -7.60 -7.90
CA ILE A 3 -4.45 -6.54 -7.33
C ILE A 3 -3.03 -6.75 -7.86
N ILE A 4 -2.42 -5.73 -8.44
CA ILE A 4 -0.99 -5.76 -8.73
C ILE A 4 -0.27 -5.29 -7.47
N ALA A 5 0.43 -6.21 -6.78
CA ALA A 5 1.24 -5.87 -5.62
C ALA A 5 2.71 -5.78 -6.00
N GLN A 6 3.40 -4.81 -5.39
CA GLN A 6 4.84 -4.66 -5.44
C GLN A 6 5.42 -4.86 -4.04
N CYS A 7 6.42 -5.73 -3.91
CA CYS A 7 7.09 -5.92 -2.63
C CYS A 7 7.89 -4.66 -2.25
N PRO A 8 7.68 -4.09 -1.05
CA PRO A 8 8.41 -2.90 -0.59
C PRO A 8 9.89 -3.19 -0.29
N GLY A 9 10.29 -4.46 -0.17
CA GLY A 9 11.68 -4.84 0.10
C GLY A 9 12.52 -5.02 -1.16
N CYS A 10 12.07 -5.85 -2.11
CA CYS A 10 12.86 -6.22 -3.29
C CYS A 10 12.28 -5.72 -4.62
N GLY A 11 11.18 -4.96 -4.58
CA GLY A 11 10.54 -4.40 -5.77
C GLY A 11 9.83 -5.41 -6.69
N ASN A 12 9.80 -6.71 -6.34
CA ASN A 12 9.17 -7.74 -7.15
C ASN A 12 7.66 -7.46 -7.29
N ARG A 13 7.09 -7.67 -8.48
CA ARG A 13 5.69 -7.41 -8.78
C ARG A 13 4.97 -8.70 -9.14
N TRP A 14 3.75 -8.87 -8.65
CA TRP A 14 2.91 -10.00 -9.03
C TRP A 14 1.43 -9.68 -8.87
N LEU A 15 0.60 -10.49 -9.53
CA LEU A 15 -0.85 -10.41 -9.45
C LEU A 15 -1.35 -11.23 -8.26
N LEU A 16 -2.23 -10.61 -7.50
CA LEU A 16 -2.89 -11.18 -6.34
C LEU A 16 -4.40 -11.19 -6.56
N ASP A 17 -5.07 -12.16 -5.94
CA ASP A 17 -6.52 -12.17 -5.89
C ASP A 17 -7.05 -11.06 -4.96
N SER A 18 -8.21 -10.49 -5.27
CA SER A 18 -8.84 -9.49 -4.40
C SER A 18 -9.10 -9.97 -2.97
N GLY A 19 -9.26 -11.29 -2.76
CA GLY A 19 -9.48 -11.90 -1.45
C GLY A 19 -8.28 -11.82 -0.49
N VAL A 20 -7.11 -11.38 -0.96
CA VAL A 20 -5.96 -11.12 -0.08
C VAL A 20 -5.85 -9.67 0.40
N ALA A 21 -6.82 -8.80 0.06
CA ALA A 21 -6.91 -7.48 0.66
C ALA A 21 -7.00 -7.58 2.19
N ASP A 22 -6.37 -6.65 2.90
CA ASP A 22 -6.20 -6.63 4.36
C ASP A 22 -5.36 -7.79 4.96
N ARG A 23 -4.86 -8.73 4.16
CA ARG A 23 -4.02 -9.84 4.64
C ARG A 23 -2.54 -9.50 4.65
N ARG A 24 -1.78 -10.16 5.52
CA ARG A 24 -0.31 -10.17 5.46
C ARG A 24 0.13 -11.29 4.53
N ILE A 25 0.95 -10.95 3.54
CA ILE A 25 1.50 -11.91 2.59
C ILE A 25 3.02 -11.91 2.64
N LYS A 26 3.58 -13.06 2.31
CA LYS A 26 5.03 -13.26 2.21
C LYS A 26 5.45 -13.03 0.76
N CYS A 27 6.48 -12.22 0.54
CA CYS A 27 7.10 -12.09 -0.78
C CYS A 27 7.70 -13.42 -1.22
N LEU A 28 7.44 -13.84 -2.46
CA LEU A 28 8.01 -15.08 -3.01
C LEU A 28 9.52 -14.99 -3.27
N LYS A 29 10.06 -13.76 -3.43
CA LYS A 29 11.48 -13.54 -3.77
C LYS A 29 12.36 -13.26 -2.55
N CYS A 30 11.98 -12.30 -1.71
CA CYS A 30 12.78 -11.91 -0.55
C CYS A 30 12.21 -12.39 0.79
N HIS A 31 11.10 -13.13 0.77
CA HIS A 31 10.47 -13.69 1.96
C HIS A 31 10.00 -12.68 3.01
N ARG A 32 10.07 -11.38 2.73
CA ARG A 32 9.58 -10.32 3.60
C ARG A 32 8.06 -10.38 3.70
N LEU A 33 7.56 -10.28 4.93
CA LEU A 33 6.14 -10.12 5.22
C LEU A 33 5.74 -8.65 5.06
N PHE A 34 4.64 -8.41 4.36
CA PHE A 34 4.04 -7.08 4.26
C PHE A 34 2.52 -7.18 4.23
N LYS A 35 1.84 -6.12 4.66
CA LYS A 35 0.38 -6.04 4.67
C LYS A 35 -0.12 -5.53 3.32
N VAL A 36 -1.10 -6.21 2.74
CA VAL A 36 -1.87 -5.71 1.61
C VAL A 36 -2.95 -4.78 2.17
N PRO A 37 -3.06 -3.52 1.73
CA PRO A 37 -4.08 -2.59 2.21
C PRO A 37 -5.49 -3.06 1.84
N LYS A 38 -6.51 -2.52 2.52
CA LYS A 38 -7.90 -2.74 2.11
C LYS A 38 -8.15 -2.06 0.78
N LEU A 39 -9.03 -2.63 -0.05
CA LEU A 39 -9.38 -2.04 -1.34
C LEU A 39 -9.94 -0.62 -1.20
N ASP A 40 -10.68 -0.33 -0.14
CA ASP A 40 -11.25 1.00 0.14
C ASP A 40 -10.21 2.04 0.61
N GLU A 41 -9.05 1.59 1.07
CA GLU A 41 -7.96 2.46 1.52
C GLU A 41 -7.10 2.93 0.35
N VAL A 42 -6.99 2.14 -0.73
CA VAL A 42 -6.16 2.47 -1.89
C VAL A 42 -6.58 3.80 -2.54
N PRO A 43 -7.87 4.07 -2.82
CA PRO A 43 -8.29 5.36 -3.37
C PRO A 43 -8.00 6.53 -2.44
N LYS A 44 -8.10 6.34 -1.12
CA LYS A 44 -7.78 7.38 -0.12
C LYS A 44 -6.29 7.72 -0.17
N ALA A 45 -5.43 6.70 -0.18
CA ALA A 45 -3.99 6.88 -0.31
C ALA A 45 -3.61 7.57 -1.64
N VAL A 46 -4.22 7.18 -2.76
CA VAL A 46 -3.98 7.83 -4.06
C VAL A 46 -4.39 9.30 -4.06
N LYS A 47 -5.51 9.66 -3.40
CA LYS A 47 -5.91 11.07 -3.27
C LYS A 47 -4.88 11.89 -2.49
N VAL A 48 -4.32 11.33 -1.43
CA VAL A 48 -3.28 11.98 -0.62
C VAL A 48 -1.99 12.16 -1.45
N ILE A 49 -1.52 11.10 -2.11
CA ILE A 49 -0.31 11.14 -2.95
C ILE A 49 -0.46 12.14 -4.10
N LYS A 50 -1.64 12.22 -4.74
CA LYS A 50 -1.89 13.17 -5.83
C LYS A 50 -1.92 14.63 -5.37
N ARG A 51 -2.36 14.90 -4.13
CA ARG A 51 -2.41 16.26 -3.58
C ARG A 51 -1.04 16.71 -3.08
N ALA A 52 -0.28 15.79 -2.51
CA ALA A 52 1.05 16.09 -2.01
C ALA A 52 2.03 16.34 -3.16
N LYS A 53 2.63 17.52 -3.19
CA LYS A 53 3.74 17.86 -4.10
C LYS A 53 5.11 17.55 -3.51
N GLY A 54 5.17 17.09 -2.26
CA GLY A 54 6.40 16.86 -1.52
C GLY A 54 6.18 16.07 -0.24
N THR A 55 7.03 16.31 0.76
CA THR A 55 6.97 15.62 2.06
C THR A 55 5.66 15.90 2.77
N ILE A 56 5.02 14.83 3.25
CA ILE A 56 3.76 14.89 3.99
C ILE A 56 4.05 14.66 5.48
N TYR A 57 3.55 15.54 6.32
CA TYR A 57 3.55 15.41 7.77
C TYR A 57 2.16 15.02 8.24
N VAL A 58 2.08 14.12 9.23
CA VAL A 58 0.81 13.64 9.79
C VAL A 58 0.88 13.73 11.31
N ASP A 59 -0.11 14.34 11.94
CA ASP A 59 -0.20 14.41 13.41
C ASP A 59 -0.88 13.19 14.04
N GLU A 60 -0.94 13.15 15.37
CA GLU A 60 -1.55 12.06 16.15
C GLU A 60 -3.07 11.91 15.89
N ALA A 61 -3.73 12.98 15.46
CA ALA A 61 -5.14 12.98 15.08
C ALA A 61 -5.36 12.53 13.60
N GLY A 62 -4.28 12.22 12.88
CA GLY A 62 -4.32 11.84 11.47
C GLY A 62 -4.51 13.01 10.51
N LYS A 63 -4.34 14.25 10.98
CA LYS A 63 -4.42 15.44 10.14
C LYS A 63 -3.15 15.53 9.30
N ILE A 64 -3.33 15.83 8.02
CA ILE A 64 -2.28 15.81 7.00
C ILE A 64 -1.86 17.25 6.69
N TYR A 65 -0.55 17.49 6.70
CA TYR A 65 0.08 18.77 6.40
C TYR A 65 1.14 18.55 5.30
N GLY A 66 1.18 19.40 4.29
CA GLY A 66 2.09 19.27 3.15
C GLY A 66 1.47 19.74 1.84
#